data_AF-A0A142EAM6-F1
#
_entry.id   AF-A0A142EAM6-F1
#
_cell.length_a   1.000
_cell.length_b   1.000
_cell.length_c   1.000
_cell.angle_alpha   90.00
_cell.angle_beta   90.00
_cell.angle_gamma   90.00
#
_symmetry.space_group_name_H-M   'P 1'
#
loop_
_entity.id
_entity.type
_entity.pdbx_description
1 polymer ?
#
loop_
_entity_poly.entity_id
_entity_poly.type
_entity_poly.pdbx_seq_one_letter_code
_entity_poly.pdbx_strand_id
1 'polypeptide(L)'
;MSVKKRATTATTSRARREAEEEFIAAAEAPAAESLSVEQRVSKRADGRYFGLISYRGTEEQKALIDFAAKEAGLSKQKLIEEILMPELEKRYGEKFDRV
;
A
#
# COMPACT_ATOMS: atom_id res chain seq x y z
N MET A 1 -1.04 45.50 22.39
CA MET A 1 -2.18 44.69 21.94
C MET A 1 -1.64 43.35 21.45
N SER A 2 -2.08 42.23 22.03
CA SER A 2 -1.56 40.89 21.68
C SER A 2 -2.73 39.98 21.28
N VAL A 3 -2.83 39.65 20.00
CA VAL A 3 -3.79 38.67 19.48
C VAL A 3 -3.08 37.86 18.39
N LYS A 4 -2.63 36.64 18.72
CA LYS A 4 -2.39 35.53 17.76
C LYS A 4 -1.90 34.27 18.49
N LYS A 5 -2.78 33.55 19.20
CA LYS A 5 -2.52 32.16 19.69
C LYS A 5 -3.82 31.36 19.87
N ARG A 6 -4.69 31.26 18.85
CA ARG A 6 -5.92 30.44 18.94
C ARG A 6 -6.15 29.45 17.79
N ALA A 7 -5.28 29.40 16.79
CA ALA A 7 -5.43 28.50 15.63
C ALA A 7 -4.68 27.16 15.80
N THR A 8 -3.82 27.01 16.80
CA THR A 8 -2.98 25.83 16.98
C THR A 8 -3.70 24.70 17.72
N THR A 9 -4.58 25.00 18.67
CA THR A 9 -5.16 24.00 19.58
C THR A 9 -6.17 23.07 18.90
N ALA A 10 -6.96 23.56 17.95
CA ALA A 10 -7.99 22.78 17.24
C ALA A 10 -7.38 21.78 16.23
N THR A 11 -6.25 22.12 15.62
CA THR A 11 -5.52 21.23 14.72
C THR A 11 -4.85 20.10 15.49
N THR A 12 -4.33 20.40 16.68
CA THR A 12 -3.72 19.40 17.58
C THR A 12 -4.75 18.39 18.11
N SER A 13 -5.99 18.82 18.41
CA SER A 13 -7.02 17.89 18.90
C SER A 13 -7.53 16.93 17.82
N ARG A 14 -7.58 17.37 16.56
CA ARG A 14 -7.94 16.49 15.43
C ARG A 14 -6.84 15.49 15.10
N ALA A 15 -5.59 15.95 15.00
CA ALA A 15 -4.45 15.07 14.75
C ALA A 15 -4.26 14.02 15.86
N ARG A 16 -4.54 14.39 17.12
CA ARG A 16 -4.54 13.45 18.24
C ARG A 16 -5.64 12.40 18.13
N ARG A 17 -6.84 12.79 17.70
CA ARG A 17 -7.96 11.86 17.51
C ARG A 17 -7.72 10.89 16.35
N GLU A 18 -7.19 11.38 15.24
CA GLU A 18 -6.78 10.54 14.10
C GLU A 18 -5.68 9.54 14.53
N ALA A 19 -4.69 9.97 15.32
CA ALA A 19 -3.67 9.08 15.87
C ALA A 19 -4.23 8.06 16.89
N GLU A 20 -5.22 8.45 17.70
CA GLU A 20 -5.91 7.54 18.63
C GLU A 20 -6.77 6.50 17.87
N GLU A 21 -7.43 6.89 16.78
CA GLU A 21 -8.19 6.00 15.90
C GLU A 21 -7.26 5.03 15.13
N GLU A 22 -6.13 5.51 14.61
CA GLU A 22 -5.09 4.66 14.00
C GLU A 22 -4.48 3.68 15.00
N PHE A 23 -4.25 4.12 16.25
CA PHE A 23 -3.73 3.27 17.32
C PHE A 23 -4.69 2.15 17.70
N ILE A 24 -5.99 2.46 17.83
CA ILE A 24 -7.03 1.47 18.12
C ILE A 24 -7.17 0.48 16.96
N ALA A 25 -7.19 0.97 15.71
CA ALA A 25 -7.26 0.13 14.52
C ALA A 25 -6.04 -0.80 14.38
N ALA A 26 -4.85 -0.34 14.75
CA ALA A 26 -3.64 -1.16 14.76
C ALA A 26 -3.67 -2.24 15.85
N ALA A 27 -4.27 -1.94 17.01
CA ALA A 27 -4.40 -2.89 18.12
C ALA A 27 -5.42 -4.01 17.85
N GLU A 28 -6.44 -3.75 17.04
CA GLU A 28 -7.45 -4.74 16.63
C GLU A 28 -7.08 -5.48 15.33
N ALA A 29 -5.95 -5.15 14.71
CA ALA A 29 -5.56 -5.76 13.45
C ALA A 29 -5.27 -7.26 13.64
N PRO A 30 -5.91 -8.15 12.85
CA PRO A 30 -5.63 -9.57 12.91
C PRO A 30 -4.15 -9.84 12.62
N ALA A 31 -3.58 -10.81 13.34
CA ALA A 31 -2.22 -11.28 13.10
C ALA A 31 -2.08 -11.68 11.63
N ALA A 32 -0.97 -11.34 10.99
CA ALA A 32 -0.79 -11.56 9.56
C ALA A 32 -0.94 -13.04 9.12
N GLU A 33 -0.70 -13.97 10.05
CA GLU A 33 -0.88 -15.41 9.88
C GLU A 33 -2.35 -15.84 9.71
N SER A 34 -3.30 -14.99 10.14
CA SER A 34 -4.74 -15.22 10.01
C SER A 34 -5.36 -14.59 8.76
N LEU A 35 -4.58 -13.81 8.00
CA LEU A 35 -5.02 -13.17 6.77
C LEU A 35 -4.72 -14.05 5.56
N SER A 36 -5.65 -14.12 4.60
CA SER A 36 -5.39 -14.71 3.29
C SER A 36 -4.38 -13.86 2.50
N VAL A 37 -3.79 -14.44 1.45
CA VAL A 37 -2.90 -13.73 0.51
C VAL A 37 -3.58 -12.47 -0.02
N GLU A 38 -4.83 -12.58 -0.48
CA GLU A 38 -5.61 -11.47 -1.04
C GLU A 38 -5.85 -10.36 0.00
N GLN A 39 -6.14 -10.73 1.24
CA GLN A 39 -6.32 -9.78 2.33
C GLN A 39 -5.01 -9.06 2.67
N ARG A 40 -3.86 -9.75 2.64
CA ARG A 40 -2.54 -9.12 2.82
C ARG A 40 -2.20 -8.18 1.68
N VAL A 41 -2.46 -8.57 0.42
CA VAL A 41 -2.30 -7.68 -0.75
C VAL A 41 -3.11 -6.41 -0.56
N SER A 42 -4.41 -6.53 -0.24
CA SER A 42 -5.28 -5.37 -0.03
C SER A 42 -4.78 -4.48 1.10
N LYS A 43 -4.44 -5.08 2.25
CA LYS A 43 -3.93 -4.34 3.42
C LYS A 43 -2.64 -3.57 3.10
N ARG A 44 -1.74 -4.13 2.28
CA ARG A 44 -0.47 -3.47 1.90
C ARG A 44 -0.65 -2.46 0.75
N ALA A 45 -1.75 -2.53 0.01
CA ALA A 45 -2.13 -1.50 -0.97
C ALA A 45 -2.72 -0.25 -0.30
N ASP A 46 -3.18 -0.35 0.95
CA ASP A 46 -3.68 0.78 1.72
C ASP A 46 -2.54 1.71 2.15
N GLY A 47 -2.43 2.87 1.50
CA GLY A 47 -1.44 3.87 1.85
C GLY A 47 -1.20 4.93 0.79
N ARG A 48 -0.22 5.81 1.06
CA ARG A 48 0.23 6.80 0.09
C ARG A 48 1.11 6.12 -0.97
N TYR A 49 0.84 6.41 -2.24
CA TYR A 49 1.64 5.91 -3.36
C TYR A 49 3.04 6.53 -3.40
N PHE A 50 4.05 5.68 -3.64
CA PHE A 50 5.44 6.06 -3.92
C PHE A 50 5.99 5.21 -5.08
N GLY A 51 7.06 5.68 -5.73
CA GLY A 51 7.73 4.89 -6.77
C GLY A 51 8.45 3.68 -6.17
N LEU A 52 7.90 2.48 -6.37
CA LEU A 52 8.44 1.25 -5.77
C LEU A 52 9.69 0.73 -6.50
N ILE A 53 9.62 0.63 -7.83
CA ILE A 53 10.69 0.05 -8.65
C ILE A 53 10.90 0.83 -9.94
N SER A 54 12.16 0.94 -10.37
CA SER A 54 12.52 1.25 -11.75
C SER A 54 12.87 -0.06 -12.47
N TYR A 55 12.01 -0.50 -13.37
CA TYR A 55 12.18 -1.76 -14.09
C TYR A 55 12.87 -1.53 -15.44
N ARG A 56 14.07 -2.12 -15.61
CA ARG A 56 14.79 -2.15 -16.89
C ARG A 56 14.49 -3.47 -17.58
N GLY A 57 14.23 -3.42 -18.88
CA GLY A 57 13.96 -4.61 -19.70
C GLY A 57 14.35 -4.40 -21.15
N THR A 58 14.23 -5.46 -21.94
CA THR A 58 14.44 -5.44 -23.39
C THR A 58 13.23 -4.89 -24.13
N GLU A 59 13.37 -4.60 -25.42
CA GLU A 59 12.25 -4.18 -26.27
C GLU A 59 11.16 -5.25 -26.35
N GLU A 60 11.54 -6.53 -26.45
CA GLU A 60 10.59 -7.65 -26.48
C GLU A 60 9.80 -7.77 -25.18
N GLN A 61 10.45 -7.61 -24.02
CA GLN A 61 9.78 -7.62 -22.72
C GLN A 61 8.78 -6.47 -22.60
N LYS A 62 9.16 -5.28 -23.07
CA LYS A 62 8.25 -4.13 -23.13
C LYS A 62 7.06 -4.43 -24.04
N ALA A 63 7.29 -5.00 -25.23
CA ALA A 63 6.23 -5.33 -26.17
C ALA A 63 5.24 -6.34 -25.58
N LEU A 64 5.73 -7.35 -24.85
CA LEU A 64 4.89 -8.32 -24.15
C LEU A 64 4.03 -7.66 -23.07
N ILE A 65 4.60 -6.80 -22.22
CA ILE A 65 3.86 -6.07 -21.19
C ILE A 65 2.80 -5.17 -21.83
N ASP A 66 3.14 -4.49 -22.93
CA ASP A 66 2.23 -3.61 -23.65
C ASP A 66 1.03 -4.38 -24.22
N PHE A 67 1.29 -5.55 -24.81
CA PHE A 67 0.26 -6.45 -25.31
C PHE A 67 -0.63 -6.98 -24.18
N ALA A 68 -0.04 -7.52 -23.11
CA ALA A 68 -0.77 -8.10 -21.99
C ALA A 68 -1.64 -7.05 -21.26
N ALA A 69 -1.13 -5.83 -21.09
CA ALA A 69 -1.88 -4.74 -20.47
C ALA A 69 -3.10 -4.35 -21.32
N LYS A 70 -2.92 -4.30 -22.65
CA LYS A 70 -4.01 -4.03 -23.59
C LYS A 70 -5.07 -5.12 -23.55
N GLU A 71 -4.65 -6.38 -23.56
CA GLU A 71 -5.56 -7.54 -23.50
C GLU A 71 -6.37 -7.57 -22.20
N ALA A 72 -5.73 -7.26 -21.06
CA ALA A 72 -6.38 -7.20 -19.76
C ALA A 72 -7.20 -5.92 -19.54
N GLY A 73 -7.09 -4.91 -20.40
CA GLY A 73 -7.73 -3.60 -20.20
C GLY A 73 -7.17 -2.81 -19.02
N LEU A 74 -5.91 -3.03 -18.65
CA LEU A 74 -5.25 -2.44 -17.49
C LEU A 74 -4.13 -1.48 -17.90
N SER A 75 -3.73 -0.58 -16.99
CA SER A 75 -2.45 0.12 -17.14
C SER A 75 -1.30 -0.86 -16.92
N LYS A 76 -0.13 -0.62 -17.53
CA LYS A 76 1.05 -1.49 -17.33
C LYS A 76 1.44 -1.62 -15.86
N GLN A 77 1.37 -0.52 -15.12
CA GLN A 77 1.66 -0.50 -13.69
C GLN A 77 0.67 -1.38 -12.92
N LYS A 78 -0.63 -1.27 -13.20
CA LYS A 78 -1.66 -2.09 -12.55
C LYS A 78 -1.54 -3.57 -12.91
N LEU A 79 -1.25 -3.89 -14.18
CA LEU A 79 -0.96 -5.26 -14.60
C LEU A 79 0.21 -5.85 -13.81
N ILE A 80 1.33 -5.10 -13.72
CA ILE A 80 2.51 -5.55 -12.98
C ILE A 80 2.19 -5.70 -11.50
N GLU A 81 1.44 -4.79 -10.91
CA GLU A 81 1.01 -4.85 -9.51
C GLU A 81 0.16 -6.09 -9.21
N GLU A 82 -0.85 -6.37 -10.05
CA GLU A 82 -1.74 -7.52 -9.92
C GLU A 82 -1.00 -8.87 -10.10
N ILE A 83 0.14 -8.88 -10.78
CA ILE A 83 0.99 -10.07 -10.90
C ILE A 83 1.98 -10.16 -9.74
N LEU A 84 2.69 -9.06 -9.47
CA LEU A 84 3.82 -9.01 -8.55
C LEU A 84 3.38 -9.17 -7.10
N MET A 85 2.38 -8.41 -6.66
CA MET A 85 2.01 -8.35 -5.24
C MET A 85 1.48 -9.69 -4.74
N PRO A 86 0.56 -10.39 -5.43
CA PRO A 86 0.11 -11.71 -4.98
C PRO A 86 1.25 -12.74 -4.95
N GLU A 87 2.17 -12.72 -5.92
CA GLU A 87 3.30 -13.64 -5.92
C GLU A 87 4.30 -13.37 -4.79
N LEU A 88 4.53 -12.10 -4.44
CA LEU A 88 5.35 -11.75 -3.27
C LEU A 88 4.68 -12.18 -1.97
N GLU A 89 3.39 -11.94 -1.81
CA GLU A 89 2.65 -12.35 -0.61
C GLU A 89 2.61 -13.86 -0.42
N LYS A 90 2.43 -14.63 -1.49
CA LYS A 90 2.46 -16.11 -1.44
C LYS A 90 3.80 -16.64 -0.97
N ARG A 91 4.91 -16.05 -1.44
CA ARG A 91 6.27 -16.58 -1.19
C ARG A 91 6.88 -16.05 0.10
N TYR A 92 6.60 -14.80 0.43
CA TYR A 92 7.33 -14.06 1.45
C TYR A 92 6.43 -13.33 2.45
N GLY A 93 5.13 -13.20 2.20
CA GLY A 93 4.23 -12.38 3.02
C GLY A 93 4.30 -12.69 4.52
N GLU A 94 4.08 -13.95 4.88
CA GLU A 94 4.11 -14.40 6.29
C GLU A 94 5.50 -14.34 6.90
N LYS A 95 6.54 -14.61 6.10
CA LYS A 95 7.92 -14.54 6.59
C LYS A 95 8.31 -13.10 6.90
N PHE A 96 7.88 -12.15 6.07
CA PHE A 96 8.13 -10.73 6.27
C PHE A 96 7.51 -10.22 7.58
N ASP A 97 6.28 -10.61 7.90
CA ASP A 97 5.58 -10.14 9.11
C ASP A 97 6.12 -10.76 10.42
N ARG A 98 7.03 -11.74 10.33
CA ARG A 98 7.68 -12.38 11.49
C ARG A 98 9.07 -11.80 11.82
N VAL A 99 9.58 -10.88 10.99
CA VAL A 99 10.87 -10.19 11.18
C VAL A 99 10.65 -8.91 11.98
#